data_AF-A0A847CX62-F1
#
_entry.id   AF-A0A847CX62-F1
#
_cell.length_a   1.000
_cell.length_b   1.000
_cell.length_c   1.000
_cell.angle_alpha   90.00
_cell.angle_beta   90.00
_cell.angle_gamma   90.00
#
_symmetry.space_group_name_H-M   'P 1'
#
loop_
_entity.id
_entity.type
_entity.pdbx_description
1 polymer ?
#
loop_
_entity_poly.entity_id
_entity_poly.type
_entity_poly.pdbx_seq_one_letter_code
_entity_poly.pdbx_strand_id
1 'polypeptide(L)'
;MRGGISTRAIAEKYETTQGLFNKWLRNYREYGIESLISKTGRKKGGTKGQGRKPKTELEKLKYDLLKKEIEVMRLKKGYAVKGVGAKKEYVTTFDVNTK
;
A
#
# COMPACT_ATOMS: atom_id res chain seq x y z
N MET A 1 1.93 9.24 49.75
CA MET A 1 1.29 7.92 49.75
C MET A 1 2.36 6.85 49.57
N ARG A 2 2.70 6.12 50.64
CA ARG A 2 3.65 5.00 50.62
C ARG A 2 2.83 3.71 50.38
N GLY A 3 3.24 2.88 49.42
CA GLY A 3 2.60 1.59 49.10
C GLY A 3 2.02 1.44 47.68
N GLY A 4 2.24 2.41 46.78
CA GLY A 4 1.73 2.34 45.41
C GLY A 4 2.66 1.61 44.43
N ILE A 5 2.09 0.78 43.56
CA ILE A 5 2.78 0.23 42.39
C ILE A 5 3.31 1.40 41.56
N SER A 6 4.59 1.34 41.15
CA SER A 6 5.17 2.40 40.34
C SER A 6 4.47 2.49 38.98
N THR A 7 4.38 3.71 38.43
CA THR A 7 3.80 3.91 37.09
C THR A 7 4.58 3.16 36.01
N ARG A 8 5.87 2.89 36.25
CA ARG A 8 6.71 2.02 35.42
C ARG A 8 6.26 0.56 35.47
N ALA A 9 6.03 0.01 36.66
CA ALA A 9 5.57 -1.38 36.82
C ALA A 9 4.17 -1.60 36.21
N ILE A 10 3.29 -0.58 36.28
CA ILE A 10 1.99 -0.63 35.60
C ILE A 10 2.20 -0.60 34.08
N ALA A 11 3.07 0.28 33.58
CA ALA A 11 3.33 0.38 32.15
C ALA A 11 3.87 -0.93 31.56
N GLU A 12 4.78 -1.59 32.27
CA GLU A 12 5.35 -2.89 31.90
C GLU A 12 4.29 -4.00 31.91
N LYS A 13 3.47 -4.08 32.96
CA LYS A 13 2.39 -5.08 33.09
C LYS A 13 1.37 -5.01 31.95
N TYR A 14 1.07 -3.82 31.44
CA TYR A 14 0.07 -3.60 30.40
C TYR A 14 0.68 -3.27 29.03
N GLU A 15 1.97 -3.57 28.82
CA GLU A 15 2.69 -3.36 27.56
C GLU A 15 2.48 -1.95 26.98
N THR A 16 2.49 -0.96 27.85
CA THR A 16 2.30 0.45 27.51
C THR A 16 3.51 1.27 27.91
N THR A 17 3.50 2.54 27.57
CA THR A 17 4.56 3.47 27.97
C THR A 17 4.14 4.23 29.23
N GLN A 18 5.12 4.51 30.11
CA GLN A 18 4.90 5.27 31.33
C GLN A 18 4.28 6.66 31.04
N GLY A 19 4.70 7.30 29.95
CA GLY A 19 4.14 8.58 29.49
C GLY A 19 2.66 8.49 29.09
N LEU A 20 2.27 7.41 28.39
CA LEU A 20 0.87 7.20 28.01
C LEU A 20 -0.01 6.96 29.24
N PHE A 21 0.45 6.14 30.19
CA PHE A 21 -0.26 5.90 31.45
C PHE A 21 -0.46 7.20 32.26
N ASN A 22 0.60 8.01 32.42
CA ASN A 22 0.50 9.28 33.15
C ASN A 22 -0.46 10.27 32.48
N LYS A 23 -0.48 10.29 31.15
CA LYS A 23 -1.44 11.10 30.38
C LYS A 23 -2.88 10.66 30.66
N TRP A 24 -3.16 9.36 30.64
CA TRP A 24 -4.49 8.84 30.99
C TRP A 24 -4.87 9.14 32.43
N LEU A 25 -3.95 8.98 33.38
CA LEU A 25 -4.20 9.29 34.79
C LEU A 25 -4.56 10.76 35.00
N ARG A 26 -3.84 11.68 34.36
CA ARG A 26 -4.15 13.12 34.42
C ARG A 26 -5.51 13.41 33.80
N ASN A 27 -5.75 12.94 32.58
CA ASN A 27 -7.02 13.16 31.88
C ASN A 27 -8.21 12.64 32.68
N TYR A 28 -8.09 11.46 33.28
CA TYR A 28 -9.13 10.86 34.11
C TYR A 28 -9.43 11.69 35.37
N ARG A 29 -8.40 12.25 36.02
CA ARG A 29 -8.58 13.09 37.21
C ARG A 29 -9.24 14.43 36.89
N GLU A 30 -8.91 15.03 35.74
CA GLU A 30 -9.41 16.35 35.36
C GLU A 30 -10.79 16.30 34.71
N TYR A 31 -11.06 15.27 33.91
CA TYR A 31 -12.21 15.23 32.99
C TYR A 31 -13.00 13.92 33.06
N GLY A 32 -12.68 13.05 34.02
CA GLY A 32 -13.37 11.77 34.20
C GLY A 32 -13.15 10.77 33.05
N ILE A 33 -14.01 9.76 32.99
CA ILE A 33 -13.89 8.64 32.04
C ILE A 33 -14.09 9.06 30.58
N GLU A 34 -14.86 10.11 30.32
CA GLU A 34 -15.13 10.62 28.96
C GLU A 34 -13.84 11.04 28.24
N SER A 35 -12.85 11.50 28.99
CA SER A 35 -11.55 11.92 28.46
C SER A 35 -10.69 10.78 27.92
N LEU A 36 -11.01 9.54 28.28
CA LEU A 36 -10.34 8.33 27.81
C LEU A 36 -10.99 7.78 26.54
N ILE A 37 -12.14 8.33 26.11
CA ILE A 37 -12.80 7.94 24.87
C ILE A 37 -12.02 8.51 23.69
N SER A 38 -11.66 7.65 22.73
CA SER A 38 -10.95 8.07 21.52
C SER A 38 -11.83 8.98 20.66
N LYS A 39 -11.41 10.24 20.48
CA LYS A 39 -12.07 11.21 19.58
C LYS A 39 -11.87 10.91 18.10
N THR A 40 -10.91 10.06 17.76
CA THR A 40 -10.52 9.80 16.36
C THR A 40 -11.06 8.46 15.85
N GLY A 41 -11.59 7.61 16.74
CA GLY A 41 -12.06 6.25 16.42
C GLY A 41 -10.94 5.32 15.91
N ARG A 42 -11.27 4.03 15.76
CA ARG A 42 -10.42 3.08 15.03
C ARG A 42 -10.63 3.33 13.55
N LYS A 43 -9.65 3.89 12.83
CA LYS A 43 -9.78 4.11 11.38
C LYS A 43 -10.09 2.78 10.68
N LYS A 44 -11.32 2.61 10.16
CA LYS A 44 -11.62 1.55 9.19
C LYS A 44 -11.00 1.96 7.85
N GLY A 45 -9.81 1.44 7.58
CA GLY A 45 -9.04 1.74 6.37
C GLY A 45 -7.93 2.74 6.65
N GLY A 46 -6.76 2.22 7.03
CA GLY A 46 -5.51 2.94 6.83
C GLY A 46 -5.44 3.32 5.35
N THR A 47 -5.26 4.61 5.09
CA THR A 47 -5.03 5.21 3.77
C THR A 47 -5.65 4.40 2.64
N LYS A 48 -7.00 4.35 2.54
CA LYS A 48 -7.63 3.97 1.27
C LYS A 48 -6.95 4.85 0.23
N GLY A 49 -6.15 4.21 -0.62
CA GLY A 49 -4.97 4.82 -1.23
C GLY A 49 -5.21 6.25 -1.67
N GLN A 50 -4.28 7.15 -1.34
CA GLN A 50 -4.24 8.44 -2.01
C GLN A 50 -4.44 8.16 -3.50
N GLY A 51 -5.52 8.71 -4.08
CA GLY A 51 -5.84 8.46 -5.48
C GLY A 51 -4.58 8.68 -6.30
N ARG A 52 -4.18 7.69 -7.11
CA ARG A 52 -2.98 7.84 -7.94
C ARG A 52 -3.18 9.11 -8.76
N LYS A 53 -2.18 10.00 -8.75
CA LYS A 53 -2.23 11.24 -9.53
C LYS A 53 -2.54 10.89 -11.00
N PRO A 54 -3.44 11.63 -11.67
CA PRO A 54 -3.68 11.41 -13.08
C PRO A 54 -2.37 11.59 -13.86
N LYS A 55 -2.11 10.71 -14.83
CA LYS A 55 -0.92 10.81 -15.67
C LYS A 55 -0.98 12.11 -16.48
N THR A 56 0.12 12.83 -16.50
CA THR A 56 0.33 13.95 -17.42
C THR A 56 0.35 13.47 -18.87
N GLU A 57 0.10 14.37 -19.83
CA GLU A 57 0.16 14.03 -21.26
C GLU A 57 1.53 13.46 -21.64
N LEU A 58 2.62 14.03 -21.11
CA LEU A 58 3.98 13.54 -21.36
C LEU A 58 4.21 12.10 -20.84
N GLU A 59 3.66 11.74 -19.69
CA GLU A 59 3.74 10.38 -19.16
C GLU A 59 2.91 9.39 -19.98
N LYS A 60 1.76 9.81 -20.52
CA LYS A 60 0.97 9.00 -21.45
C LYS A 60 1.75 8.75 -22.75
N LEU A 61 2.33 9.80 -23.34
CA LEU A 61 3.13 9.70 -24.56
C LEU A 61 4.34 8.77 -24.38
N LYS A 62 5.07 8.89 -23.26
CA LYS A 62 6.19 7.99 -22.93
C LYS A 62 5.74 6.53 -22.82
N TYR A 63 4.59 6.30 -22.19
CA TYR A 63 4.02 4.96 -22.06
C TYR A 63 3.64 4.37 -23.43
N ASP A 64 3.03 5.17 -24.29
CA ASP A 64 2.65 4.74 -25.64
C ASP A 64 3.89 4.46 -26.51
N LEU A 65 4.92 5.30 -26.44
CA LEU A 65 6.19 5.08 -27.13
C LEU A 65 6.83 3.74 -26.70
N LEU A 66 6.94 3.49 -25.40
CA LEU A 66 7.50 2.25 -24.86
C LEU A 66 6.73 1.02 -25.36
N LYS A 67 5.39 1.09 -25.38
CA LYS A 67 4.55 0.01 -25.90
C LYS A 67 4.80 -0.24 -27.39
N LYS A 68 5.00 0.83 -28.17
CA LYS A 68 5.33 0.73 -29.60
C LYS A 68 6.73 0.17 -29.83
N GLU A 69 7.72 0.55 -29.02
CA GLU A 69 9.08 0.01 -29.10
C GLU A 69 9.12 -1.50 -28.81
N ILE A 70 8.41 -1.94 -27.78
CA ILE A 70 8.26 -3.38 -27.46
C ILE A 70 7.65 -4.13 -28.64
N GLU A 71 6.62 -3.56 -29.27
CA GLU A 71 5.97 -4.15 -30.44
C GLU A 71 6.93 -4.23 -31.64
N VAL A 72 7.65 -3.16 -31.93
CA VAL A 72 8.65 -3.12 -33.02
C VAL A 72 9.76 -4.14 -32.77
N MET A 73 10.26 -4.24 -31.55
CA MET A 73 11.26 -5.24 -31.17
C MET A 73 10.70 -6.66 -31.32
N ARG A 74 9.45 -6.91 -30.92
CA ARG A 74 8.78 -8.19 -31.13
C ARG A 74 8.71 -8.52 -32.62
N LEU A 75 8.24 -7.59 -33.45
CA LEU A 75 8.07 -7.79 -34.88
C LEU A 75 9.41 -8.04 -35.59
N LYS A 76 10.46 -7.29 -35.23
CA LYS A 76 11.82 -7.48 -35.77
C LYS A 76 12.44 -8.83 -35.41
N LYS A 77 12.01 -9.45 -34.31
CA LYS A 77 12.58 -10.70 -33.79
C LYS A 77 11.90 -11.97 -34.34
N GLY A 78 10.88 -11.86 -35.21
CA GLY A 78 10.31 -13.00 -35.95
C GLY A 78 9.38 -13.90 -35.13
N TYR A 79 8.20 -13.39 -34.77
CA TYR A 79 7.14 -14.17 -34.12
C TYR A 79 5.84 -14.09 -34.93
N ALA A 80 5.16 -15.23 -35.10
CA ALA A 80 3.78 -15.29 -35.58
C ALA A 80 2.82 -15.16 -34.38
N VAL A 81 1.76 -14.36 -34.51
CA VAL A 81 0.73 -14.21 -33.46
C VAL A 81 -0.48 -15.07 -33.82
N LYS A 82 -0.87 -15.99 -32.94
CA LYS A 82 -2.05 -16.84 -33.07
C LYS A 82 -3.16 -16.34 -32.14
N GLY A 83 -4.39 -16.22 -32.63
CA GLY A 83 -5.56 -15.79 -31.84
C GLY A 83 -5.83 -14.28 -31.84
N VAL A 84 -6.94 -13.85 -31.19
CA VAL A 84 -7.44 -12.46 -31.20
C VAL A 84 -7.90 -12.05 -29.78
N GLY A 85 -7.78 -10.75 -29.45
CA GLY A 85 -8.18 -10.20 -28.14
C GLY A 85 -7.31 -10.66 -26.97
N ALA A 86 -7.92 -10.94 -25.82
CA ALA A 86 -7.24 -11.45 -24.62
C ALA A 86 -6.66 -12.88 -24.79
N LYS A 87 -6.99 -13.56 -25.90
CA LYS A 87 -6.53 -14.92 -26.23
C LYS A 87 -5.53 -14.89 -27.39
N LYS A 88 -4.51 -14.03 -27.31
CA LYS A 88 -3.40 -13.99 -28.26
C LYS A 88 -2.22 -14.77 -27.72
N GLU A 89 -1.73 -15.72 -28.50
CA GLU A 89 -0.56 -16.55 -28.24
C GLU A 89 0.54 -16.18 -29.23
N TYR A 90 1.77 -16.02 -28.75
CA TYR A 90 2.93 -15.67 -29.58
C TYR A 90 3.72 -16.93 -29.88
N VAL A 91 3.89 -17.26 -31.17
CA VAL A 91 4.57 -18.45 -31.66
C VAL A 91 5.88 -18.04 -32.34
N THR A 92 6.99 -18.66 -31.95
CA THR A 92 8.31 -18.49 -32.57
C THR A 92 8.34 -19.12 -33.95
N THR A 93 8.77 -18.38 -34.99
CA THR A 93 8.90 -18.94 -36.35
C THR A 93 10.28 -19.51 -36.65
N PHE A 94 11.18 -19.58 -35.66
CA PHE A 94 12.57 -20.00 -35.85
C PHE A 94 12.73 -21.45 -36.36
N ASP A 95 11.75 -22.33 -36.15
CA ASP A 95 11.79 -23.75 -36.57
C ASP A 95 10.86 -24.10 -37.75
N VAL A 96 10.24 -23.12 -38.41
CA VAL A 96 9.38 -23.41 -39.57
C VAL A 96 10.25 -23.50 -40.83
N ASN A 97 10.76 -24.70 -41.10
CA ASN A 97 11.08 -25.13 -42.46
C ASN A 97 10.01 -26.15 -42.88
N THR A 98 9.05 -25.75 -43.71
CA THR A 98 8.10 -26.68 -44.33
C THR A 98 7.97 -26.38 -45.82
N LYS A 99 8.89 -27.04 -46.54
CA LYS A 99 9.19 -27.13 -47.98
C LYS A 99 9.84 -25.91 -48.65
#